data_AF-A0A7C6EPJ5-F1
#
_entry.id   AF-A0A7C6EPJ5-F1
#
_cell.length_a   1.000
_cell.length_b   1.000
_cell.length_c   1.000
_cell.angle_alpha   90.00
_cell.angle_beta   90.00
_cell.angle_gamma   90.00
#
_symmetry.space_group_name_H-M   'P 1'
#
loop_
_entity.id
_entity.type
_entity.pdbx_description
1 polymer ?
#
loop_
_entity_poly.entity_id
_entity_poly.type
_entity_poly.pdbx_seq_one_letter_code
_entity_poly.pdbx_strand_id
1 'polypeptide(L)'
;LVSSFCPSAELYIQKQNIKENIKLSALVKPIIFLQKLLEHINPSLKFELHEFTTCIAEKNVLALASHNIKNYSYTVRELLKIKQTTAYSTNNQNSKTDEPFHLFSALSYLPFIPGGLSEAVVRMLSLENKIADSEISFDSFRLIEKYSIVKTIINNKEYSFGIINGMSHIKTAFEAWKNQMPQFIEILACTNGCFYGGGASKENQNTEFKLFSKQWYEIFDKSLIRYPQRNTQLITLYEEIKEKMGNETSLFYIQNDEQ
;
A
#
# COMPACT_ATOMS: atom_id res chain seq x y z
N LEU A 1 1.82 6.90 -14.80
CA LEU A 1 1.34 5.69 -14.09
C LEU A 1 0.70 6.14 -12.79
N VAL A 2 -0.56 5.82 -12.54
CA VAL A 2 -1.25 6.13 -11.28
C VAL A 2 -1.27 4.87 -10.42
N SER A 3 -0.87 4.98 -9.16
CA SER A 3 -0.97 3.89 -8.20
C SER A 3 -2.42 3.43 -8.03
N SER A 4 -2.63 2.11 -8.07
CA SER A 4 -3.89 1.48 -7.71
C SER A 4 -3.96 1.15 -6.21
N PHE A 5 -2.99 1.56 -5.37
CA PHE A 5 -2.96 1.17 -3.96
C PHE A 5 -4.25 1.54 -3.20
N CYS A 6 -4.75 2.78 -3.35
CA CYS A 6 -5.99 3.22 -2.73
C CYS A 6 -7.21 2.82 -3.58
N PRO A 7 -8.11 1.92 -3.10
CA PRO A 7 -9.24 1.45 -3.91
C PRO A 7 -10.23 2.56 -4.29
N SER A 8 -10.47 3.53 -3.40
CA SER A 8 -11.37 4.65 -3.70
C SER A 8 -10.80 5.56 -4.78
N ALA A 9 -9.48 5.81 -4.76
CA ALA A 9 -8.82 6.62 -5.78
C ALA A 9 -8.84 5.90 -7.13
N GLU A 10 -8.52 4.61 -7.15
CA GLU A 10 -8.60 3.78 -8.35
C GLU A 10 -10.01 3.83 -8.98
N LEU A 11 -11.05 3.55 -8.19
CA LEU A 11 -12.43 3.60 -8.66
C LEU A 11 -12.82 4.99 -9.20
N TYR A 12 -12.36 6.06 -8.54
CA TYR A 12 -12.58 7.42 -8.99
C TYR A 12 -11.94 7.67 -10.36
N ILE A 13 -10.67 7.29 -10.55
CA ILE A 13 -9.96 7.45 -11.82
C ILE A 13 -10.62 6.65 -12.94
N GLN A 14 -11.03 5.40 -12.67
CA GLN A 14 -11.73 4.55 -13.63
C GLN A 14 -13.05 5.19 -14.10
N LYS A 15 -13.85 5.75 -13.18
CA LYS A 15 -15.16 6.35 -13.51
C LYS A 15 -15.08 7.70 -14.21
N GLN A 16 -14.06 8.48 -13.94
CA GLN A 16 -13.98 9.86 -14.42
C GLN A 16 -13.45 9.97 -15.87
N ASN A 17 -13.09 8.86 -16.52
CA ASN A 17 -12.46 8.85 -17.86
C ASN A 17 -11.36 9.93 -17.94
N ILE A 18 -10.51 10.03 -16.91
CA ILE A 18 -9.45 11.07 -16.87
C ILE A 18 -8.41 10.72 -17.94
N LYS A 19 -8.70 11.13 -19.19
CA LYS A 19 -7.90 11.07 -20.42
C LYS A 19 -7.33 9.70 -20.83
N GLU A 20 -7.26 9.51 -22.14
CA GLU A 20 -6.68 8.35 -22.86
C GLU A 20 -5.20 8.03 -22.51
N ASN A 21 -4.52 8.88 -21.73
CA ASN A 21 -3.08 8.75 -21.44
C ASN A 21 -2.75 8.38 -19.99
N ILE A 22 -3.76 8.12 -19.13
CA ILE A 22 -3.52 7.68 -17.75
C ILE A 22 -3.58 6.15 -17.69
N LYS A 23 -2.46 5.54 -17.28
CA LYS A 23 -2.40 4.12 -16.95
C LYS A 23 -2.48 3.94 -15.44
N LEU A 24 -3.40 3.10 -14.97
CA LEU A 24 -3.42 2.59 -13.60
C LEU A 24 -2.36 1.49 -13.44
N SER A 25 -1.79 1.39 -12.24
CA SER A 25 -0.93 0.27 -11.88
C SER A 25 -1.75 -1.01 -11.88
N ALA A 26 -1.22 -2.04 -12.54
CA ALA A 26 -1.85 -3.36 -12.59
C ALA A 26 -1.49 -4.23 -11.38
N LEU A 27 -0.90 -3.70 -10.30
CA LEU A 27 -0.57 -4.50 -9.13
C LEU A 27 -1.82 -5.05 -8.45
N VAL A 28 -1.79 -6.33 -8.11
CA VAL A 28 -2.85 -6.99 -7.34
C VAL A 28 -2.89 -6.40 -5.93
N LYS A 29 -4.11 -6.29 -5.38
CA LYS A 29 -4.34 -5.82 -4.02
C LYS A 29 -3.70 -6.77 -3.00
N PRO A 30 -3.14 -6.29 -1.87
CA PRO A 30 -2.39 -7.13 -0.94
C PRO A 30 -3.12 -8.40 -0.47
N ILE A 31 -4.40 -8.31 -0.12
CA ILE A 31 -5.20 -9.48 0.29
C ILE A 31 -5.41 -10.48 -0.84
N ILE A 32 -5.65 -9.99 -2.06
CA ILE A 32 -5.82 -10.85 -3.24
C ILE A 32 -4.49 -11.48 -3.63
N PHE A 33 -3.37 -10.75 -3.48
CA PHE A 33 -2.03 -11.26 -3.68
C PHE A 33 -1.73 -12.39 -2.69
N LEU A 34 -2.04 -12.20 -1.40
CA LEU A 34 -1.87 -13.24 -0.39
C LEU A 34 -2.73 -14.48 -0.69
N GLN A 35 -3.97 -14.30 -1.14
CA GLN A 35 -4.81 -15.42 -1.55
C GLN A 35 -4.19 -16.20 -2.70
N LYS A 36 -3.87 -15.52 -3.81
CA LYS A 36 -3.24 -16.12 -4.99
C LYS A 36 -1.95 -16.85 -4.61
N LEU A 37 -1.16 -16.26 -3.71
CA LEU A 37 0.06 -16.84 -3.19
C LEU A 37 -0.19 -18.14 -2.43
N LEU A 38 -1.16 -18.16 -1.50
CA LEU A 38 -1.49 -19.35 -0.71
C LEU A 38 -2.04 -20.48 -1.60
N GLU A 39 -2.92 -20.14 -2.55
CA GLU A 39 -3.42 -21.09 -3.56
C GLU A 39 -2.29 -21.64 -4.43
N HIS A 40 -1.28 -20.83 -4.74
CA HIS A 40 -0.12 -21.26 -5.51
C HIS A 40 0.82 -22.17 -4.71
N ILE A 41 1.08 -21.83 -3.44
CA ILE A 41 1.96 -22.63 -2.57
C ILE A 41 1.31 -23.98 -2.25
N ASN A 42 0.02 -23.97 -1.94
CA ASN A 42 -0.76 -25.17 -1.61
C ASN A 42 -2.15 -25.14 -2.26
N PRO A 43 -2.28 -25.64 -3.50
CA PRO A 43 -3.54 -25.64 -4.25
C PRO A 43 -4.68 -26.44 -3.59
N SER A 44 -4.34 -27.36 -2.68
CA SER A 44 -5.32 -28.15 -1.95
C SER A 44 -5.86 -27.46 -0.69
N LEU A 45 -5.21 -26.37 -0.26
CA LEU A 45 -5.56 -25.65 0.95
C LEU A 45 -6.90 -24.93 0.77
N LYS A 46 -7.82 -25.17 1.70
CA LYS A 46 -9.06 -24.39 1.83
C LYS A 46 -8.90 -23.49 3.04
N PHE A 47 -8.99 -22.18 2.82
CA PHE A 47 -8.83 -21.17 3.85
C PHE A 47 -9.82 -20.04 3.60
N GLU A 48 -10.13 -19.25 4.62
CA GLU A 48 -10.83 -17.97 4.48
C GLU A 48 -9.89 -16.88 4.98
N LEU A 49 -9.71 -15.81 4.20
CA LEU A 49 -8.91 -14.67 4.67
C LEU A 49 -9.81 -13.66 5.38
N HIS A 50 -9.39 -13.27 6.58
CA HIS A 50 -10.02 -12.21 7.35
C HIS A 50 -9.01 -11.07 7.51
N GLU A 51 -9.25 -9.94 6.86
CA GLU A 51 -8.43 -8.74 7.03
C GLU A 51 -9.07 -7.74 8.00
N PHE A 52 -8.20 -7.01 8.70
CA PHE A 52 -8.57 -5.85 9.51
C PHE A 52 -7.99 -4.60 8.88
N THR A 53 -8.85 -3.63 8.58
CA THR A 53 -8.50 -2.44 7.80
C THR A 53 -9.07 -1.17 8.41
N THR A 54 -8.44 -0.04 8.12
CA THR A 54 -8.98 1.29 8.41
C THR A 54 -9.85 1.81 7.27
N CYS A 55 -10.07 1.04 6.20
CA CYS A 55 -10.72 1.50 4.98
C CYS A 55 -12.00 0.72 4.70
N ILE A 56 -13.13 1.43 4.50
CA ILE A 56 -14.38 0.78 4.09
C ILE A 56 -14.36 0.33 2.62
N ALA A 57 -13.52 0.92 1.79
CA ALA A 57 -13.46 0.59 0.37
C ALA A 57 -12.82 -0.79 0.11
N GLU A 58 -12.02 -1.32 1.04
CA GLU A 58 -11.47 -2.67 0.93
C GLU A 58 -12.56 -3.76 1.00
N LYS A 59 -13.66 -3.49 1.73
CA LYS A 59 -14.84 -4.38 1.67
C LYS A 59 -15.39 -4.50 0.25
N ASN A 60 -15.38 -3.41 -0.50
CA ASN A 60 -15.81 -3.42 -1.90
C ASN A 60 -14.80 -4.12 -2.81
N VAL A 61 -13.49 -3.98 -2.54
CA VAL A 61 -12.45 -4.76 -3.24
C VAL A 61 -12.71 -6.25 -3.12
N LEU A 62 -12.93 -6.75 -1.91
CA LEU A 62 -13.23 -8.16 -1.69
C LEU A 62 -14.58 -8.59 -2.28
N ALA A 63 -15.61 -7.75 -2.20
CA ALA A 63 -16.92 -8.05 -2.76
C ALA A 63 -16.91 -8.19 -4.29
N LEU A 64 -16.01 -7.45 -4.96
CA LEU A 64 -15.82 -7.51 -6.42
C LEU A 64 -14.80 -8.56 -6.87
N ALA A 65 -14.03 -9.12 -5.94
CA ALA A 65 -13.03 -10.12 -6.29
C ALA A 65 -13.73 -11.44 -6.66
N SER A 66 -13.63 -11.83 -7.93
CA SER A 66 -14.16 -13.09 -8.45
C SER A 66 -13.35 -14.28 -7.93
N HIS A 67 -13.61 -14.71 -6.70
CA HIS A 67 -13.03 -15.92 -6.12
C HIS A 67 -14.10 -16.87 -5.62
N ASN A 68 -13.86 -18.18 -5.80
CA ASN A 68 -14.72 -19.25 -5.28
C ASN A 68 -14.75 -19.31 -3.75
N ILE A 69 -13.79 -18.65 -3.09
CA ILE A 69 -13.60 -18.65 -1.65
C ILE A 69 -14.00 -17.28 -1.10
N LYS A 70 -14.81 -17.30 -0.03
CA LYS A 70 -15.34 -16.10 0.59
C LYS A 70 -14.35 -15.51 1.60
N ASN A 71 -13.77 -14.37 1.27
CA ASN A 71 -12.95 -13.58 2.19
C ASN A 71 -13.77 -12.50 2.90
N TYR A 72 -13.24 -12.00 4.01
CA TYR A 72 -13.90 -11.01 4.86
C TYR A 72 -12.98 -9.85 5.19
N SER A 73 -13.55 -8.64 5.19
CA SER A 73 -12.87 -7.41 5.61
C SER A 73 -13.63 -6.75 6.74
N TYR A 74 -12.93 -6.45 7.82
CA TYR A 74 -13.46 -5.80 9.00
C TYR A 74 -12.73 -4.48 9.24
N THR A 75 -13.49 -3.45 9.54
CA THR A 75 -12.95 -2.17 9.95
C THR A 75 -12.39 -2.23 11.36
N VAL A 76 -11.45 -1.34 11.70
CA VAL A 76 -10.99 -1.16 13.08
C VAL A 76 -12.17 -0.91 14.03
N ARG A 77 -13.19 -0.16 13.61
CA ARG A 77 -14.42 0.04 14.42
C ARG A 77 -15.18 -1.25 14.70
N GLU A 78 -15.29 -2.14 13.71
CA GLU A 78 -15.93 -3.45 13.90
C GLU A 78 -15.09 -4.33 14.84
N LEU A 79 -13.77 -4.35 14.68
CA LEU A 79 -12.87 -5.06 15.59
C LEU A 79 -13.00 -4.56 17.04
N LEU A 80 -13.03 -3.25 17.26
CA LEU A 80 -13.22 -2.67 18.59
C LEU A 80 -14.57 -3.07 19.20
N LYS A 81 -15.64 -3.11 18.39
CA LYS A 81 -16.95 -3.58 18.85
C LYS A 81 -16.92 -5.05 19.25
N ILE A 82 -16.28 -5.91 18.45
CA ILE A 82 -16.10 -7.34 18.78
C ILE A 82 -15.36 -7.50 20.11
N LYS A 83 -14.28 -6.73 20.32
CA LYS A 83 -13.52 -6.76 21.58
C LYS A 83 -14.35 -6.34 22.80
N GLN A 84 -15.28 -5.39 22.62
CA GLN A 84 -16.17 -4.93 23.70
C GLN A 84 -17.28 -5.94 24.04
N THR A 85 -17.73 -6.74 23.07
CA THR A 85 -18.86 -7.67 23.24
C THR A 85 -18.44 -9.11 23.53
N THR A 86 -17.15 -9.40 23.58
CA THR A 86 -16.60 -10.74 23.82
C THR A 86 -15.80 -10.75 25.13
N ALA A 87 -15.62 -11.94 25.71
CA ALA A 87 -14.73 -12.14 26.86
C ALA A 87 -13.25 -12.08 26.45
N TYR A 88 -12.86 -11.09 25.63
CA TYR A 88 -11.49 -10.89 25.19
C TYR A 88 -10.65 -10.42 26.38
N SER A 89 -9.87 -11.33 26.95
CA SER A 89 -8.88 -10.99 27.96
C SER A 89 -7.74 -10.21 27.33
N THR A 90 -7.42 -9.04 27.88
CA THR A 90 -6.24 -8.23 27.49
C THR A 90 -4.94 -8.83 28.01
N ASN A 91 -4.84 -10.15 28.08
CA ASN A 91 -3.62 -10.82 28.51
C ASN A 91 -2.57 -10.58 27.40
N ASN A 92 -1.83 -9.49 27.53
CA ASN A 92 -0.86 -8.96 26.57
C ASN A 92 0.42 -9.81 26.58
N GLN A 93 0.28 -11.11 26.36
CA GLN A 93 1.44 -11.89 25.97
C GLN A 93 1.76 -11.48 24.53
N ASN A 94 2.96 -10.95 24.32
CA ASN A 94 3.49 -10.70 22.98
C ASN A 94 3.63 -12.05 22.25
N SER A 95 2.56 -12.50 21.60
CA SER A 95 2.61 -13.67 20.73
C SER A 95 3.24 -13.28 19.41
N LYS A 96 4.13 -14.13 18.91
CA LYS A 96 4.64 -13.98 17.55
C LYS A 96 3.52 -14.26 16.55
N THR A 97 3.55 -13.57 15.43
CA THR A 97 2.74 -13.91 14.25
C THR A 97 3.23 -15.22 13.62
N ASP A 98 2.38 -15.85 12.81
CA ASP A 98 2.65 -17.17 12.24
C ASP A 98 3.66 -17.13 11.09
N GLU A 99 4.46 -18.20 11.01
CA GLU A 99 5.33 -18.48 9.87
C GLU A 99 4.50 -18.91 8.64
N PRO A 100 4.89 -18.53 7.40
CA PRO A 100 6.10 -17.79 7.01
C PRO A 100 5.88 -16.26 6.89
N PHE A 101 4.80 -15.71 7.46
CA PHE A 101 4.39 -14.32 7.24
C PHE A 101 4.67 -13.40 8.43
N HIS A 102 5.48 -13.85 9.38
CA HIS A 102 5.71 -13.11 10.62
C HIS A 102 6.68 -11.93 10.44
N LEU A 103 7.61 -12.02 9.48
CA LEU A 103 8.53 -10.93 9.16
C LEU A 103 7.92 -9.95 8.14
N PHE A 104 8.01 -8.67 8.44
CA PHE A 104 7.69 -7.58 7.53
C PHE A 104 8.84 -6.57 7.47
N SER A 105 8.97 -5.88 6.35
CA SER A 105 9.93 -4.78 6.19
C SER A 105 9.30 -3.45 6.60
N ALA A 106 10.00 -2.60 7.33
CA ALA A 106 9.44 -1.32 7.76
C ALA A 106 9.05 -0.38 6.60
N LEU A 107 9.60 -0.57 5.40
CA LEU A 107 9.18 0.15 4.20
C LEU A 107 7.69 -0.06 3.88
N SER A 108 7.09 -1.19 4.29
CA SER A 108 5.67 -1.49 4.05
C SER A 108 4.71 -0.57 4.81
N TYR A 109 5.19 0.18 5.81
CA TYR A 109 4.38 1.19 6.49
C TYR A 109 4.20 2.44 5.63
N LEU A 110 5.21 2.88 4.89
CA LEU A 110 5.15 4.20 4.24
C LEU A 110 3.96 4.39 3.28
N PRO A 111 3.51 3.41 2.47
CA PRO A 111 2.40 3.59 1.53
C PRO A 111 1.07 4.07 2.14
N PHE A 112 0.86 3.94 3.45
CA PHE A 112 -0.38 4.39 4.08
C PHE A 112 -0.39 5.88 4.47
N ILE A 113 0.71 6.61 4.28
CA ILE A 113 0.78 8.07 4.49
C ILE A 113 1.06 8.80 3.16
N PRO A 114 0.57 10.03 2.96
CA PRO A 114 0.78 10.78 1.73
C PRO A 114 2.26 10.94 1.38
N GLY A 115 2.60 10.53 0.16
CA GLY A 115 3.94 10.54 -0.41
C GLY A 115 4.81 9.35 -0.01
N GLY A 116 4.35 8.51 0.92
CA GLY A 116 5.13 7.40 1.43
C GLY A 116 5.23 6.24 0.45
N LEU A 117 4.27 6.03 -0.46
CA LEU A 117 4.43 5.06 -1.54
C LEU A 117 5.47 5.53 -2.55
N SER A 118 5.44 6.82 -2.90
CA SER A 118 6.41 7.45 -3.80
C SER A 118 7.81 7.43 -3.19
N GLU A 119 7.95 7.75 -1.90
CA GLU A 119 9.20 7.60 -1.14
C GLU A 119 9.67 6.15 -1.16
N ALA A 120 8.79 5.17 -0.92
CA ALA A 120 9.14 3.75 -0.96
C ALA A 120 9.66 3.31 -2.35
N VAL A 121 9.04 3.77 -3.44
CA VAL A 121 9.52 3.51 -4.81
C VAL A 121 10.91 4.11 -5.02
N VAL A 122 11.14 5.35 -4.61
CA VAL A 122 12.46 6.00 -4.74
C VAL A 122 13.51 5.23 -3.95
N ARG A 123 13.22 4.84 -2.71
CA ARG A 123 14.13 4.05 -1.87
C ARG A 123 14.49 2.71 -2.52
N MET A 124 13.51 2.01 -3.08
CA MET A 124 13.73 0.76 -3.81
C MET A 124 14.61 0.95 -5.06
N LEU A 125 14.32 1.96 -5.87
CA LEU A 125 15.13 2.30 -7.05
C LEU A 125 16.56 2.67 -6.66
N SER A 126 16.73 3.36 -5.54
CA SER A 126 18.05 3.78 -5.04
C SER A 126 18.86 2.59 -4.59
N LEU A 127 18.23 1.65 -3.87
CA LEU A 127 18.84 0.39 -3.47
C LEU A 127 19.29 -0.44 -4.69
N GLU A 128 18.46 -0.54 -5.73
CA GLU A 128 18.80 -1.22 -6.99
C GLU A 128 20.00 -0.55 -7.71
N ASN A 129 20.11 0.77 -7.61
CA ASN A 129 21.22 1.55 -8.17
C ASN A 129 22.41 1.69 -7.21
N LYS A 130 22.40 1.00 -6.06
CA LYS A 130 23.46 1.03 -5.03
C LYS A 130 23.76 2.44 -4.49
N ILE A 131 22.74 3.31 -4.45
CA ILE A 131 22.81 4.66 -3.88
C ILE A 131 22.33 4.58 -2.43
N ALA A 132 23.08 5.16 -1.50
CA ALA A 132 22.69 5.18 -0.10
C ALA A 132 21.52 6.14 0.15
N ASP A 133 20.64 5.80 1.09
CA ASP A 133 19.52 6.67 1.48
C ASP A 133 19.97 8.07 1.91
N SER A 134 21.16 8.19 2.49
CA SER A 134 21.74 9.48 2.91
C SER A 134 22.09 10.41 1.74
N GLU A 135 22.18 9.87 0.52
CA GLU A 135 22.47 10.65 -0.69
C GLU A 135 21.21 11.23 -1.33
N ILE A 136 20.02 10.89 -0.80
CA ILE A 136 18.73 11.30 -1.34
C ILE A 136 17.96 12.08 -0.28
N SER A 137 17.47 13.26 -0.67
CA SER A 137 16.53 14.00 0.16
C SER A 137 15.12 13.46 -0.03
N PHE A 138 14.52 13.00 1.06
CA PHE A 138 13.15 12.49 1.09
C PHE A 138 12.15 13.52 1.63
N ASP A 139 12.61 14.66 2.16
CA ASP A 139 11.74 15.63 2.83
C ASP A 139 10.65 16.19 1.93
N SER A 140 10.92 16.31 0.62
CA SER A 140 9.95 16.76 -0.38
C SER A 140 8.78 15.80 -0.59
N PHE A 141 8.90 14.53 -0.20
CA PHE A 141 7.81 13.55 -0.27
C PHE A 141 6.88 13.62 0.95
N ARG A 142 7.27 14.35 2.00
CA ARG A 142 6.61 14.32 3.30
C ARG A 142 5.74 15.55 3.52
N LEU A 143 4.76 15.43 4.42
CA LEU A 143 3.87 16.53 4.82
C LEU A 143 3.14 17.21 3.65
N ILE A 144 2.80 16.45 2.60
CA ILE A 144 2.00 16.96 1.47
C ILE A 144 0.56 17.25 1.94
N GLU A 145 0.22 18.52 2.09
CA GLU A 145 -1.11 18.92 2.60
C GLU A 145 -2.25 18.69 1.60
N LYS A 146 -2.03 18.95 0.31
CA LYS A 146 -3.06 18.84 -0.74
C LYS A 146 -2.58 18.01 -1.91
N TYR A 147 -1.67 18.57 -2.71
CA TYR A 147 -1.02 17.88 -3.80
C TYR A 147 0.29 18.56 -4.15
N SER A 148 1.24 17.82 -4.70
CA SER A 148 2.54 18.34 -5.16
C SER A 148 3.13 17.46 -6.26
N ILE A 149 4.00 18.04 -7.10
CA ILE A 149 4.93 17.28 -7.93
C ILE A 149 6.29 17.32 -7.24
N VAL A 150 6.80 16.15 -6.90
CA VAL A 150 8.13 15.95 -6.34
C VAL A 150 9.04 15.39 -7.42
N LYS A 151 10.25 15.92 -7.52
CA LYS A 151 11.27 15.44 -8.46
C LYS A 151 12.47 14.94 -7.69
N THR A 152 13.07 13.87 -8.16
CA THR A 152 14.34 13.35 -7.63
C THR A 152 15.19 12.84 -8.79
N ILE A 153 16.51 12.85 -8.60
CA ILE A 153 17.47 12.34 -9.58
C ILE A 153 18.09 11.09 -9.00
N ILE A 154 17.98 9.98 -9.73
CA ILE A 154 18.61 8.70 -9.38
C ILE A 154 19.46 8.30 -10.58
N ASN A 155 20.77 8.12 -10.39
CA ASN A 155 21.69 7.71 -11.45
C ASN A 155 21.58 8.57 -12.73
N ASN A 156 21.67 9.90 -12.58
CA ASN A 156 21.55 10.90 -13.65
C ASN A 156 20.21 10.92 -14.42
N LYS A 157 19.18 10.23 -13.91
CA LYS A 157 17.83 10.25 -14.49
C LYS A 157 16.86 10.96 -13.55
N GLU A 158 16.14 11.96 -14.07
CA GLU A 158 15.08 12.64 -13.34
C GLU A 158 13.81 11.76 -13.30
N TYR A 159 13.25 11.62 -12.11
CA TYR A 159 11.98 10.98 -11.83
C TYR A 159 11.01 11.99 -11.21
N SER A 160 9.76 11.99 -11.67
CA SER A 160 8.70 12.88 -11.18
C SER A 160 7.51 12.12 -10.60
N PHE A 161 7.07 12.56 -9.42
CA PHE A 161 6.06 11.93 -8.60
C PHE A 161 4.96 12.95 -8.26
N GLY A 162 3.74 12.71 -8.70
CA GLY A 162 2.57 13.47 -8.28
C GLY A 162 1.98 12.84 -7.03
N ILE A 163 1.88 13.59 -5.94
CA ILE A 163 1.29 13.09 -4.69
C ILE A 163 -0.01 13.86 -4.48
N ILE A 164 -1.11 13.17 -4.26
CA ILE A 164 -2.42 13.75 -3.98
C ILE A 164 -2.92 13.23 -2.63
N ASN A 165 -3.05 14.14 -1.67
CA ASN A 165 -3.56 13.90 -0.33
C ASN A 165 -5.05 14.30 -0.26
N GLY A 166 -5.95 13.34 -0.41
CA GLY A 166 -7.40 13.55 -0.33
C GLY A 166 -8.09 13.61 -1.69
N MET A 167 -9.23 12.94 -1.80
CA MET A 167 -10.00 12.80 -3.04
C MET A 167 -10.51 14.15 -3.60
N SER A 168 -10.76 15.13 -2.72
CA SER A 168 -11.17 16.49 -3.10
C SER A 168 -10.15 17.23 -3.97
N HIS A 169 -8.88 16.81 -3.93
CA HIS A 169 -7.79 17.45 -4.64
C HIS A 169 -7.46 16.79 -5.99
N ILE A 170 -8.10 15.66 -6.33
CA ILE A 170 -7.76 14.91 -7.55
C ILE A 170 -7.96 15.78 -8.79
N LYS A 171 -9.17 16.32 -8.98
CA LYS A 171 -9.51 17.11 -10.16
C LYS A 171 -8.59 18.33 -10.31
N THR A 172 -8.40 19.09 -9.24
CA THR A 172 -7.58 20.30 -9.25
C THR A 172 -6.10 20.00 -9.49
N ALA A 173 -5.58 18.88 -8.96
CA ALA A 173 -4.21 18.44 -9.25
C ALA A 173 -4.02 18.08 -10.74
N PHE A 174 -4.91 17.26 -11.31
CA PHE A 174 -4.83 16.90 -12.74
C PHE A 174 -4.99 18.10 -13.67
N GLU A 175 -5.82 19.09 -13.31
CA GLU A 175 -5.93 20.36 -14.03
C GLU A 175 -4.62 21.16 -13.94
N ALA A 176 -4.03 21.29 -12.75
CA ALA A 176 -2.77 22.00 -12.53
C ALA A 176 -1.59 21.34 -13.28
N TRP A 177 -1.60 20.01 -13.42
CA TRP A 177 -0.53 19.24 -14.05
C TRP A 177 -0.74 18.99 -15.54
N LYS A 178 -1.78 19.59 -16.15
CA LYS A 178 -2.16 19.35 -17.56
C LYS A 178 -1.01 19.50 -18.56
N ASN A 179 -0.07 20.42 -18.29
CA ASN A 179 1.09 20.69 -19.14
C ASN A 179 2.37 19.96 -18.71
N GLN A 180 2.38 19.38 -17.50
CA GLN A 180 3.53 18.69 -16.93
C GLN A 180 3.06 17.55 -16.03
N MET A 181 2.64 16.45 -16.67
CA MET A 181 2.16 15.27 -15.96
C MET A 181 3.34 14.53 -15.30
N PRO A 182 3.28 14.23 -13.99
CA PRO A 182 4.29 13.41 -13.35
C PRO A 182 4.27 11.96 -13.85
N GLN A 183 5.43 11.30 -13.84
CA GLN A 183 5.60 9.94 -14.34
C GLN A 183 4.87 8.90 -13.48
N PHE A 184 4.93 9.07 -12.15
CA PHE A 184 4.19 8.27 -11.18
C PHE A 184 3.24 9.16 -10.38
N ILE A 185 2.05 8.68 -10.08
CA ILE A 185 1.06 9.43 -9.30
C ILE A 185 0.57 8.56 -8.15
N GLU A 186 0.81 9.02 -6.93
CA GLU A 186 0.23 8.48 -5.72
C GLU A 186 -1.01 9.27 -5.34
N ILE A 187 -2.10 8.56 -5.06
CA ILE A 187 -3.36 9.18 -4.63
C ILE A 187 -3.87 8.42 -3.42
N LEU A 188 -4.03 9.12 -2.29
CA LEU A 188 -4.76 8.62 -1.14
C LEU A 188 -6.09 9.37 -1.05
N ALA A 189 -7.20 8.63 -1.08
CA ALA A 189 -8.53 9.25 -1.10
C ALA A 189 -8.89 9.94 0.23
N CYS A 190 -8.43 9.40 1.35
CA CYS A 190 -8.59 10.00 2.67
C CYS A 190 -7.46 11.00 2.93
N THR A 191 -7.80 12.17 3.45
CA THR A 191 -6.81 13.14 3.92
C THR A 191 -5.93 12.50 5.00
N ASN A 192 -4.61 12.73 4.90
CA ASN A 192 -3.57 12.17 5.77
C ASN A 192 -3.40 10.65 5.66
N GLY A 193 -4.01 10.01 4.65
CA GLY A 193 -3.80 8.61 4.31
C GLY A 193 -4.65 7.63 5.10
N CYS A 194 -4.29 6.35 5.05
CA CYS A 194 -5.16 5.25 5.46
C CYS A 194 -5.38 5.20 6.97
N PHE A 195 -4.48 5.75 7.80
CA PHE A 195 -4.69 5.82 9.26
C PHE A 195 -5.97 6.58 9.63
N TYR A 196 -6.37 7.54 8.80
CA TYR A 196 -7.58 8.36 8.93
C TYR A 196 -8.74 7.84 8.08
N GLY A 197 -8.63 6.60 7.57
CA GLY A 197 -9.60 6.00 6.69
C GLY A 197 -11.00 5.89 7.30
N GLY A 198 -12.02 5.74 6.45
CA GLY A 198 -13.42 5.70 6.89
C GLY A 198 -13.78 4.54 7.83
N GLY A 199 -12.92 3.54 8.01
CA GLY A 199 -13.06 2.44 8.95
C GLY A 199 -12.24 2.61 10.25
N ALA A 200 -11.44 3.67 10.36
CA ALA A 200 -10.61 3.95 11.53
C ALA A 200 -11.43 4.30 12.79
N SER A 201 -10.80 4.20 13.96
CA SER A 201 -11.42 4.56 15.25
C SER A 201 -11.58 6.09 15.39
N LYS A 202 -12.34 6.53 16.41
CA LYS A 202 -12.46 7.96 16.73
C LYS A 202 -11.14 8.53 17.24
N GLU A 203 -10.38 7.74 17.99
CA GLU A 203 -9.06 8.11 18.51
C GLU A 203 -8.07 8.38 17.37
N ASN A 204 -8.10 7.58 16.29
CA ASN A 204 -7.28 7.83 15.11
C ASN A 204 -7.56 9.22 14.51
N GLN A 205 -8.83 9.61 14.41
CA GLN A 205 -9.25 10.89 13.83
C GLN A 205 -8.80 12.10 14.66
N ASN A 206 -8.60 11.92 15.96
CA ASN A 206 -8.13 12.97 16.87
C ASN A 206 -6.60 13.04 16.97
N THR A 207 -5.87 12.11 16.35
CA THR A 207 -4.41 12.07 16.41
C THR A 207 -3.80 13.07 15.44
N GLU A 208 -2.85 13.88 15.89
CA GLU A 208 -2.13 14.82 15.04
C GLU A 208 -1.27 14.08 13.99
N PHE A 209 -1.51 14.35 12.70
CA PHE A 209 -0.81 13.66 11.61
C PHE A 209 0.70 13.83 11.64
N LYS A 210 1.19 15.01 12.05
CA LYS A 210 2.63 15.26 12.14
C LYS A 210 3.31 14.38 13.19
N LEU A 211 2.67 14.17 14.34
CA LEU A 211 3.18 13.29 15.38
C LEU A 211 3.13 11.83 14.93
N PHE A 212 2.02 11.42 14.33
CA PHE A 212 1.83 10.07 13.82
C PHE A 212 2.85 9.71 12.72
N SER A 213 2.99 10.55 11.71
CA SER A 213 3.94 10.32 10.61
C SER A 213 5.39 10.26 11.12
N LYS A 214 5.76 11.10 12.09
CA LYS A 214 7.07 11.04 12.74
C LYS A 214 7.33 9.68 13.38
N GLN A 215 6.37 9.10 14.11
CA GLN A 215 6.52 7.79 14.73
C GLN A 215 6.78 6.69 13.69
N TRP A 216 6.14 6.76 12.54
CA TRP A 216 6.34 5.78 11.47
C TRP A 216 7.71 5.88 10.82
N TYR A 217 8.21 7.09 10.59
CA TYR A 217 9.59 7.28 10.15
C TYR A 217 10.59 6.81 11.22
N GLU A 218 10.32 7.04 12.51
CA GLU A 218 11.17 6.51 13.58
C GLU A 218 11.18 4.97 13.63
N ILE A 219 10.04 4.32 13.40
CA ILE A 219 9.95 2.85 13.27
C ILE A 219 10.79 2.38 12.08
N PHE A 220 10.65 3.06 10.94
CA PHE A 220 11.47 2.77 9.77
C PHE A 220 12.97 2.93 10.07
N ASP A 221 13.37 3.99 10.76
CA ASP A 221 14.76 4.29 11.08
C ASP A 221 15.40 3.30 12.06
N LYS A 222 14.62 2.82 13.03
CA LYS A 222 15.07 1.89 14.07
C LYS A 222 14.96 0.41 13.67
N SER A 223 14.25 0.09 12.58
CA SER A 223 14.06 -1.30 12.15
C SER A 223 15.33 -1.91 11.58
N LEU A 224 15.60 -3.18 11.93
CA LEU A 224 16.67 -3.97 11.32
C LEU A 224 16.30 -4.39 9.87
N ILE A 225 15.03 -4.75 9.67
CA ILE A 225 14.48 -5.12 8.35
C ILE A 225 13.74 -3.89 7.81
N ARG A 226 14.49 -2.96 7.21
CA ARG A 226 13.92 -1.75 6.59
C ARG A 226 13.34 -2.08 5.22
N TYR A 227 14.06 -2.89 4.45
CA TYR A 227 13.77 -3.20 3.05
C TYR A 227 13.27 -4.63 2.85
N PRO A 228 12.38 -4.89 1.87
CA PRO A 228 11.92 -6.23 1.54
C PRO A 228 13.07 -7.16 1.11
N GLN A 229 14.12 -6.64 0.47
CA GLN A 229 15.33 -7.39 0.11
C GLN A 229 16.19 -7.83 1.31
N ARG A 230 15.83 -7.42 2.54
CA ARG A 230 16.43 -7.91 3.79
C ARG A 230 15.51 -8.82 4.58
N ASN A 231 14.28 -9.04 4.10
CA ASN A 231 13.34 -9.96 4.71
C ASN A 231 13.63 -11.36 4.17
N THR A 232 14.33 -12.19 4.96
CA THR A 232 14.75 -13.53 4.56
C THR A 232 13.59 -14.43 4.15
N GLN A 233 12.43 -14.29 4.80
CA GLN A 233 11.23 -15.07 4.46
C GLN A 233 10.66 -14.68 3.13
N LEU A 234 10.61 -13.37 2.86
CA LEU A 234 10.16 -12.86 1.59
C LEU A 234 11.11 -13.31 0.47
N ILE A 235 12.43 -13.30 0.69
CA ILE A 235 13.41 -13.78 -0.29
C ILE A 235 13.18 -15.25 -0.61
N THR A 236 13.11 -16.11 0.40
CA THR A 236 12.84 -17.55 0.23
C THR A 236 11.53 -17.78 -0.50
N LEU A 237 10.47 -17.07 -0.11
CA LEU A 237 9.17 -17.12 -0.75
C LEU A 237 9.24 -16.73 -2.24
N TYR A 238 9.96 -15.66 -2.58
CA TYR A 238 10.15 -15.23 -3.97
C TYR A 238 10.94 -16.25 -4.79
N GLU A 239 11.94 -16.91 -4.21
CA GLU A 239 12.71 -17.98 -4.86
C GLU A 239 11.81 -19.19 -5.16
N GLU A 240 11.00 -19.63 -4.19
CA GLU A 240 10.04 -20.72 -4.38
C GLU A 240 8.99 -20.41 -5.45
N ILE A 241 8.44 -19.19 -5.44
CA ILE A 241 7.50 -18.72 -6.48
C ILE A 241 8.19 -18.79 -7.85
N LYS A 242 9.41 -18.28 -7.96
CA LYS A 242 10.15 -18.23 -9.22
C LYS A 242 10.48 -19.63 -9.75
N GLU A 243 10.83 -20.56 -8.86
CA GLU A 243 11.07 -21.96 -9.23
C GLU A 243 9.81 -22.62 -9.81
N LYS A 244 8.65 -22.38 -9.18
CA LYS A 244 7.36 -22.95 -9.63
C LYS A 244 6.77 -22.27 -10.87
N MET A 245 6.90 -20.95 -10.99
CA MET A 245 6.27 -20.16 -12.05
C MET A 245 7.18 -19.84 -13.24
N GLY A 246 8.49 -20.02 -13.12
CA GLY A 246 9.44 -19.56 -14.12
C GLY A 246 9.36 -18.04 -14.33
N ASN A 247 9.03 -17.62 -15.56
CA ASN A 247 8.92 -16.20 -15.94
C ASN A 247 7.49 -15.64 -15.84
N GLU A 248 6.54 -16.41 -15.36
CA GLU A 248 5.15 -15.97 -15.26
C GLU A 248 4.98 -14.98 -14.09
N THR A 249 4.24 -13.89 -14.32
CA THR A 249 4.06 -12.79 -13.34
C THR A 249 2.61 -12.59 -12.91
N SER A 250 1.73 -13.54 -13.24
CA SER A 250 0.28 -13.52 -13.01
C SER A 250 -0.15 -13.41 -11.54
N LEU A 251 0.74 -13.80 -10.61
CA LEU A 251 0.51 -13.57 -9.18
C LEU A 251 0.55 -12.07 -8.82
N PHE A 252 1.47 -11.31 -9.42
CA PHE A 252 1.75 -9.93 -9.03
C PHE A 252 0.85 -8.91 -9.73
N TYR A 253 0.35 -9.26 -10.91
CA TYR A 253 -0.45 -8.37 -11.75
C TYR A 253 -1.91 -8.84 -11.88
N ILE A 254 -2.82 -7.87 -11.97
CA ILE A 254 -4.19 -8.07 -12.41
C ILE A 254 -4.10 -8.54 -13.86
N GLN A 255 -4.61 -9.75 -14.12
CA GLN A 255 -4.67 -10.26 -15.49
C GLN A 255 -5.86 -9.62 -16.18
N ASN A 256 -5.58 -8.90 -17.27
CA ASN A 256 -6.60 -8.32 -18.12
C ASN A 256 -7.16 -9.39 -19.06
N ASP A 257 -7.87 -10.38 -18.51
CA ASP A 257 -8.71 -11.25 -19.33
C ASP A 257 -10.15 -10.73 -19.46
N GLU A 258 -10.48 -9.61 -18.79
CA GLU A 258 -11.82 -8.99 -18.80
C GLU A 258 -11.76 -7.44 -18.79
N GLN A 259 -11.14 -6.84 -19.80
CA GLN A 259 -11.41 -5.45 -20.20
C GLN A 259 -11.71 -5.36 -21.69
#